data_AF-I1C7T7-F1
#
_entry.id   AF-I1C7T7-F1
#
_cell.length_a   1.000
_cell.length_b   1.000
_cell.length_c   1.000
_cell.angle_alpha   90.00
_cell.angle_beta   90.00
_cell.angle_gamma   90.00
#
_symmetry.space_group_name_H-M   'P 1'
#
loop_
_entity.id
_entity.type
_entity.pdbx_description
1 polymer ?
#
loop_
_entity_poly.entity_id
_entity_poly.type
_entity_poly.pdbx_seq_one_letter_code
_entity_poly.pdbx_strand_id
1 'polypeptide(L)'
;MLSANGITQWHDKRASSATIYLGYPLTSSAQQMSSYLDSLIVKLEKHATILSQRRLSILGRSMVANSLLLSRVWHNIRVLSPPQSFFQRLRTVIISFLKQKNFPFVKF
;
A
#
# COMPACT_ATOMS: atom_id res chain seq x y z
N MET A 1 6.25 31.19 -19.29
CA MET A 1 5.43 31.64 -18.13
C MET A 1 5.25 30.56 -17.06
N LEU A 2 4.94 29.30 -17.38
CA LEU A 2 4.79 28.23 -16.38
C LEU A 2 6.13 27.70 -15.80
N SER A 3 7.17 27.57 -16.62
CA SER A 3 8.52 27.14 -16.19
C SER A 3 9.20 28.12 -15.22
N ALA A 4 8.85 29.42 -15.30
CA ALA A 4 9.34 30.46 -14.40
C ALA A 4 8.81 30.30 -12.97
N ASN A 5 7.69 29.58 -12.79
CA ASN A 5 7.08 29.29 -11.48
C ASN A 5 7.48 27.90 -10.95
N GLY A 6 8.51 27.27 -11.51
CA GLY A 6 8.98 25.95 -11.08
C GLY A 6 8.06 24.78 -11.44
N ILE A 7 7.04 25.00 -12.29
CA ILE A 7 6.15 23.95 -12.78
C ILE A 7 6.81 23.29 -13.99
N THR A 8 7.45 22.15 -13.76
CA THR A 8 8.27 21.44 -14.74
C THR A 8 7.49 20.41 -15.56
N GLN A 9 6.35 19.92 -15.07
CA GLN A 9 5.53 18.92 -15.74
C GLN A 9 4.04 19.19 -15.58
N TRP A 10 3.31 19.07 -16.69
CA TRP A 10 1.86 19.09 -16.73
C TRP A 10 1.34 17.66 -16.61
N HIS A 11 0.67 17.35 -15.51
CA HIS A 11 0.06 16.04 -15.29
C HIS A 11 -1.34 16.00 -15.89
N ASP A 12 -1.41 15.53 -17.14
CA ASP A 12 -2.67 15.29 -17.86
C ASP A 12 -3.14 13.84 -17.73
N LYS A 13 -4.34 13.55 -18.27
CA LYS A 13 -4.86 12.18 -18.45
C LYS A 13 -3.89 11.23 -19.19
N ARG A 14 -2.97 11.79 -19.98
CA ARG A 14 -1.93 11.06 -20.74
C ARG A 14 -0.70 10.71 -19.90
N ALA A 15 -0.54 11.31 -18.72
CA ALA A 15 0.56 10.97 -17.83
C ALA A 15 0.35 9.57 -17.25
N SER A 16 1.42 8.77 -17.18
CA SER A 16 1.37 7.40 -16.65
C SER A 16 1.19 7.34 -15.13
N SER A 17 1.53 8.42 -14.41
CA SER A 17 1.41 8.55 -12.96
C SER A 17 0.46 9.67 -12.54
N ALA A 18 -0.23 9.45 -11.43
CA ALA A 18 -1.07 10.46 -10.79
C ALA A 18 -0.23 11.51 -10.07
N THR A 19 -0.66 12.77 -10.11
CA THR A 19 -0.10 13.82 -9.25
C THR A 19 -0.43 13.52 -7.80
N ILE A 20 0.55 13.56 -6.90
CA ILE A 20 0.30 13.31 -5.48
C ILE A 20 0.11 14.64 -4.75
N TYR A 21 -1.07 14.84 -4.17
CA TYR A 21 -1.39 15.97 -3.32
C TYR A 21 -1.72 15.49 -1.90
N LEU A 22 -0.95 15.94 -0.91
CA LEU A 22 -1.08 15.53 0.50
C LEU A 22 -1.07 14.00 0.72
N GLY A 23 -0.38 13.27 -0.15
CA GLY A 23 -0.34 11.80 -0.11
C GLY A 23 -1.49 11.10 -0.83
N TYR A 24 -2.36 11.84 -1.51
CA TYR A 24 -3.46 11.30 -2.31
C TYR A 24 -3.24 11.53 -3.81
N PRO A 25 -3.60 10.57 -4.67
CA PRO A 25 -3.50 10.73 -6.10
C PRO A 25 -4.65 11.60 -6.63
N LEU A 26 -4.30 12.70 -7.28
CA LEU A 26 -5.19 13.45 -8.16
C LEU A 26 -5.15 12.76 -9.52
N THR A 27 -6.13 11.90 -9.77
CA THR A 27 -6.21 11.10 -10.98
C THR A 27 -7.15 11.74 -11.99
N SER A 28 -6.67 11.94 -13.22
CA SER A 28 -7.52 12.32 -14.36
C SER A 28 -7.90 11.10 -15.21
N SER A 29 -7.29 9.93 -14.95
CA SER A 29 -7.53 8.67 -15.66
C SER A 29 -7.63 7.45 -14.72
N ALA A 30 -8.37 6.42 -15.15
CA ALA A 30 -8.46 5.15 -14.42
C ALA A 30 -7.11 4.40 -14.39
N GLN A 31 -6.27 4.57 -15.42
CA GLN A 31 -4.93 3.98 -15.47
C GLN A 31 -4.03 4.56 -14.37
N GLN A 32 -4.07 5.88 -14.17
CA GLN A 32 -3.33 6.56 -13.10
C GLN A 32 -3.76 6.07 -11.70
N MET A 33 -5.07 5.85 -11.52
CA MET A 33 -5.60 5.27 -10.28
C MET A 33 -5.06 3.84 -10.07
N SER A 34 -5.14 2.99 -11.10
CA SER A 34 -4.62 1.62 -11.01
C SER A 34 -3.13 1.60 -10.68
N SER A 35 -2.32 2.40 -11.37
CA SER A 35 -0.87 2.47 -11.13
C SER A 35 -0.53 2.98 -9.72
N TYR A 36 -1.32 3.91 -9.18
CA TYR A 36 -1.16 4.34 -7.79
C TYR A 36 -1.48 3.21 -6.81
N LEU A 37 -2.61 2.52 -7.00
CA LEU A 37 -3.02 1.40 -6.14
C LEU A 37 -2.02 0.25 -6.19
N ASP A 38 -1.48 -0.08 -7.36
CA ASP A 38 -0.41 -1.06 -7.52
C ASP A 38 0.84 -0.64 -6.74
N SER A 39 1.23 0.63 -6.85
CA SER A 39 2.36 1.18 -6.09
C SER A 39 2.13 1.12 -4.58
N LEU A 40 0.88 1.29 -4.13
CA LEU A 40 0.50 1.18 -2.71
C LEU A 40 0.62 -0.27 -2.22
N ILE A 41 0.19 -1.26 -3.00
CA ILE A 41 0.38 -2.68 -2.69
C ILE A 41 1.87 -3.02 -2.59
N VAL A 42 2.70 -2.59 -3.55
CA VAL A 42 4.14 -2.85 -3.52
C VAL A 42 4.80 -2.25 -2.27
N LYS A 43 4.39 -1.04 -1.86
CA LYS A 43 4.87 -0.44 -0.59
C LYS A 43 4.45 -1.28 0.60
N LEU A 44 3.20 -1.75 0.63
CA LEU A 44 2.67 -2.58 1.72
C LEU A 44 3.43 -3.90 1.83
N GLU A 45 3.71 -4.57 0.71
CA GLU A 45 4.50 -5.80 0.66
C GLU A 45 5.89 -5.59 1.24
N LYS A 46 6.60 -4.54 0.82
CA LYS A 46 7.91 -4.18 1.38
C LYS A 46 7.84 -3.99 2.90
N HIS A 47 6.83 -3.27 3.39
CA HIS A 47 6.64 -3.08 4.83
C HIS A 47 6.33 -4.39 5.55
N ALA A 48 5.50 -5.26 4.97
CA ALA A 48 5.20 -6.57 5.52
C ALA A 48 6.46 -7.45 5.61
N THR A 49 7.33 -7.43 4.59
CA THR A 49 8.62 -8.14 4.61
C THR A 49 9.54 -7.63 5.72
N ILE A 50 9.65 -6.31 5.91
CA ILE A 50 10.47 -5.73 6.99
C ILE A 50 9.92 -6.15 8.36
N LEU A 51 8.60 -6.10 8.53
CA LEU A 51 7.96 -6.43 9.80
C LEU A 51 8.02 -7.93 10.11
N SER A 52 8.05 -8.80 9.10
CA SER A 52 8.06 -10.25 9.32
C SER A 52 9.41 -10.77 9.82
N GLN A 53 10.49 -10.02 9.61
CA GLN A 53 11.81 -10.31 10.16
C GLN A 53 11.84 -10.28 11.71
N ARG A 54 10.87 -9.62 12.36
CA ARG A 54 10.83 -9.41 13.83
C ARG A 54 10.47 -10.65 14.66
N ARG A 55 10.46 -11.86 14.08
CA ARG A 55 10.17 -13.17 14.75
C ARG A 55 8.97 -13.12 15.72
N LEU A 56 7.90 -12.46 15.30
CA LEU A 56 6.69 -12.30 16.10
C LEU A 56 5.88 -13.60 16.19
N SER A 57 5.17 -13.79 17.31
CA SER A 57 4.12 -14.80 17.45
C SER A 57 2.94 -14.48 16.53
N ILE A 58 2.05 -15.46 16.32
CA ILE A 58 0.86 -15.25 15.48
C ILE A 58 0.00 -14.09 15.99
N LEU A 59 -0.19 -13.98 17.32
CA LEU A 59 -0.92 -12.87 17.94
C LEU A 59 -0.22 -11.52 17.71
N GLY A 60 1.11 -11.48 17.89
CA GLY A 60 1.90 -10.28 17.64
C GLY A 60 1.81 -9.83 16.17
N ARG A 61 1.80 -10.78 15.22
CA ARG A 61 1.59 -10.46 13.81
C ARG A 61 0.20 -9.97 13.51
N SER A 62 -0.85 -10.56 14.10
CA SER A 62 -2.21 -10.04 13.94
C SER A 62 -2.34 -8.60 14.42
N MET A 63 -1.72 -8.28 15.57
CA MET A 63 -1.68 -6.91 16.09
C MET A 63 -0.93 -5.97 15.15
N VAL A 64 0.24 -6.37 14.65
CA VAL A 64 1.03 -5.58 13.70
C VAL A 64 0.30 -5.38 12.37
N ALA A 65 -0.35 -6.42 11.85
CA ALA A 65 -1.14 -6.34 10.63
C ALA A 65 -2.29 -5.34 10.77
N ASN A 66 -3.02 -5.37 11.88
CA ASN A 66 -4.11 -4.43 12.14
C ASN A 66 -3.60 -2.99 12.32
N SER A 67 -2.62 -2.79 13.20
CA SER A 67 -2.21 -1.46 13.65
C SER A 67 -1.23 -0.75 12.70
N LEU A 68 -0.40 -1.48 11.94
CA LEU A 68 0.62 -0.88 11.07
C LEU A 68 0.35 -1.05 9.57
N LEU A 69 -0.11 -2.23 9.15
CA LEU A 69 -0.35 -2.49 7.72
C LEU A 69 -1.72 -1.95 7.30
N LEU A 70 -2.80 -2.43 7.94
CA LEU A 70 -4.17 -2.09 7.58
C LEU A 70 -4.52 -0.63 7.89
N SER A 71 -4.04 -0.06 8.99
CA SER A 71 -4.27 1.35 9.33
C SER A 71 -3.81 2.33 8.24
N ARG A 72 -2.68 2.05 7.57
CA ARG A 72 -2.15 2.87 6.48
C ARG A 72 -3.01 2.77 5.21
N VAL A 73 -3.52 1.58 4.93
CA VAL A 73 -4.38 1.34 3.77
C VAL A 73 -5.77 1.93 3.99
N TRP A 74 -6.30 1.83 5.22
CA TRP A 74 -7.61 2.36 5.60
C TRP A 74 -7.79 3.83 5.25
N HIS A 75 -6.77 4.65 5.57
CA HIS A 75 -6.81 6.08 5.27
C HIS A 75 -6.90 6.37 3.76
N ASN A 76 -6.20 5.57 2.94
CA ASN A 76 -6.23 5.71 1.48
C ASN A 76 -7.57 5.22 0.90
N ILE A 77 -8.13 4.11 1.40
CA ILE A 77 -9.42 3.57 0.95
C ILE A 77 -10.56 4.58 1.16
N ARG A 78 -10.55 5.29 2.29
CA ARG A 78 -11.56 6.30 2.62
C ARG A 78 -11.67 7.41 1.57
N VAL A 79 -10.59 7.70 0.86
CA VAL A 79 -10.53 8.79 -0.13
C VAL A 79 -10.69 8.29 -1.57
N LEU A 80 -10.20 7.09 -1.89
CA LEU A 80 -10.01 6.65 -3.28
C LEU A 80 -11.00 5.62 -3.82
N SER A 81 -11.87 5.06 -2.98
CA SER A 81 -12.87 4.04 -3.37
C SER A 81 -12.33 3.00 -4.37
N PRO A 82 -11.31 2.20 -3.97
CA PRO A 82 -10.63 1.28 -4.89
C PRO A 82 -11.52 0.09 -5.33
N PRO A 83 -11.22 -0.54 -6.47
CA PRO A 83 -11.97 -1.69 -6.99
C PRO A 83 -11.78 -2.95 -6.14
N GLN A 84 -12.70 -3.91 -6.27
CA GLN A 84 -12.65 -5.19 -5.51
C GLN A 84 -11.35 -5.98 -5.71
N SER A 85 -10.74 -5.90 -6.91
CA SER A 85 -9.47 -6.55 -7.22
C SER A 85 -8.32 -6.09 -6.31
N PHE A 86 -8.33 -4.83 -5.89
CA PHE A 86 -7.37 -4.29 -4.95
C PHE A 86 -7.50 -4.96 -3.57
N PHE A 87 -8.73 -5.13 -3.07
CA PHE A 87 -8.97 -5.80 -1.79
C PHE A 87 -8.56 -7.27 -1.80
N GLN A 88 -8.71 -7.96 -2.93
CA GLN A 88 -8.22 -9.33 -3.10
C GLN A 88 -6.68 -9.39 -2.96
N ARG A 89 -5.96 -8.48 -3.63
CA ARG A 89 -4.49 -8.39 -3.50
C ARG A 89 -4.07 -8.04 -2.08
N LEU A 90 -4.71 -7.03 -1.48
CA LEU A 90 -4.47 -6.65 -0.09
C LEU A 90 -4.62 -7.83 0.87
N ARG A 91 -5.72 -8.60 0.75
CA ARG A 91 -5.97 -9.79 1.55
C ARG A 91 -4.86 -10.83 1.39
N THR A 92 -4.40 -11.06 0.16
CA THR A 92 -3.28 -11.98 -0.11
C THR A 92 -2.00 -11.56 0.62
N VAL A 93 -1.64 -10.28 0.59
CA VAL A 93 -0.46 -9.74 1.29
C VAL A 93 -0.57 -9.96 2.80
N ILE A 94 -1.72 -9.64 3.40
CA ILE A 94 -1.93 -9.81 4.85
C ILE A 94 -1.90 -11.28 5.24
N ILE A 95 -2.56 -12.16 4.50
CA ILE A 95 -2.55 -13.60 4.79
C ILE A 95 -1.13 -14.16 4.67
N SER A 96 -0.37 -13.75 3.65
CA SER A 96 1.03 -14.14 3.48
C SER A 96 1.88 -13.74 4.69
N PHE A 97 1.74 -12.48 5.13
CA PHE A 97 2.43 -11.97 6.33
C PHE A 97 2.08 -12.76 7.60
N LEU A 98 0.81 -13.09 7.81
CA LEU A 98 0.37 -13.86 8.98
C LEU A 98 0.92 -15.30 8.95
N LYS A 99 0.88 -15.95 7.78
CA LYS A 99 1.30 -17.35 7.58
C LYS A 99 2.81 -17.57 7.64
N GLN A 100 3.63 -16.52 7.63
CA GLN A 100 5.08 -16.63 7.54
C GLN A 100 5.68 -17.43 8.72
N LYS A 101 6.34 -18.56 8.51
CA LYS A 101 6.79 -19.44 9.60
C LYS A 101 8.11 -18.96 10.24
N ASN A 102 8.05 -17.92 11.07
CA ASN A 102 9.22 -17.38 11.78
C ASN A 102 9.22 -17.61 13.31
N PHE A 103 8.30 -18.41 13.84
CA PHE A 103 8.29 -18.72 15.28
C PHE A 103 8.99 -20.07 15.52
N PRO A 104 9.99 -20.17 16.42
CA PRO A 104 10.58 -21.45 16.75
C PRO A 104 9.53 -22.34 17.41
N PHE A 105 9.49 -23.62 17.04
CA PHE A 105 8.73 -24.63 17.77
C PHE A 105 9.34 -24.73 19.17
N VAL A 106 8.59 -24.31 20.19
CA VAL A 106 8.91 -24.65 21.57
C VAL A 106 8.63 -26.15 21.70
N LYS A 107 9.69 -26.98 21.67
CA LYS A 107 9.59 -28.37 22.10
C LYS A 107 9.55 -28.35 23.63
N PHE A 108 8.47 -28.87 24.19
CA PHE A 108 8.43 -29.28 25.60
C PHE A 108 9.04 -30.67 25.73
#